data_AF-A0A200QAN5-F1
#
_entry.id   AF-A0A200QAN5-F1
#
_cell.length_a   1.000
_cell.length_b   1.000
_cell.length_c   1.000
_cell.angle_alpha   90.00
_cell.angle_beta   90.00
_cell.angle_gamma   90.00
#
_symmetry.space_group_name_H-M   'P 1'
#
loop_
_entity.id
_entity.type
_entity.pdbx_description
1 polymer ?
#
loop_
_entity_poly.entity_id
_entity_poly.type
_entity_poly.pdbx_seq_one_letter_code
_entity_poly.pdbx_strand_id
1 'polypeptide(L)'
;MKELNRAPTGGVGKAVDLRTVLKVSKPTLKTRAFQEACVFSVMDELAEHLSQWSYSVAFFELAFIPAQRLRSFCKSTKIERFRRETRQLVRQIEANSEFTNANRAAISFLPNDPAAESFLEVCTFVLFMLFLFAGLLLSHS
;
A
#
# COMPACT_ATOMS: atom_id res chain seq x y z
N MET A 1 -1.35 -14.37 -12.24
CA MET A 1 -0.10 -15.18 -12.32
C MET A 1 -0.10 -16.21 -11.21
N LYS A 2 0.02 -17.52 -11.51
CA LYS A 2 0.06 -18.58 -10.48
C LYS A 2 1.37 -18.59 -9.68
N GLU A 3 2.45 -18.05 -10.25
CA GLU A 3 3.80 -18.07 -9.66
C GLU A 3 3.95 -17.16 -8.43
N LEU A 4 3.22 -16.04 -8.35
CA LEU A 4 3.24 -15.13 -7.19
C LEU A 4 2.57 -15.71 -5.94
N ASN A 5 1.78 -16.78 -6.10
CA ASN A 5 1.11 -17.48 -5.00
C ASN A 5 1.95 -18.64 -4.43
N ARG A 6 3.17 -18.83 -4.96
CA ARG A 6 4.09 -19.89 -4.55
C ARG A 6 5.37 -19.28 -4.03
N ALA A 7 6.01 -19.96 -3.07
CA ALA A 7 7.33 -19.57 -2.61
C ALA A 7 8.33 -19.55 -3.79
N PRO A 8 9.31 -18.63 -3.79
CA PRO A 8 10.35 -18.61 -4.80
C PRO A 8 11.08 -19.96 -4.84
N THR A 9 11.27 -20.51 -6.03
CA THR A 9 11.99 -21.78 -6.25
C THR A 9 13.23 -21.60 -7.12
N GLY A 10 13.43 -20.42 -7.71
CA GLY A 10 14.55 -20.07 -8.59
C GLY A 10 15.74 -19.42 -7.88
N GLY A 11 15.84 -19.51 -6.55
CA GLY A 11 16.87 -18.83 -5.76
C GLY A 11 16.67 -17.31 -5.69
N VAL A 12 17.73 -16.58 -5.32
CA VAL A 12 17.69 -15.11 -5.13
C VAL A 12 17.39 -14.40 -6.45
N GLY A 13 18.06 -14.77 -7.54
CA GLY A 13 17.93 -14.12 -8.84
C GLY A 13 18.64 -12.77 -8.92
N LYS A 14 18.56 -12.12 -10.09
CA LYS A 14 19.03 -10.75 -10.31
C LYS A 14 17.89 -9.77 -10.06
N ALA A 15 18.23 -8.57 -9.58
CA ALA A 15 17.28 -7.47 -9.49
C ALA A 15 16.63 -7.19 -10.85
N VAL A 16 15.34 -6.87 -10.85
CA VAL A 16 14.56 -6.57 -12.05
C VAL A 16 13.94 -5.19 -11.88
N ASP A 17 14.23 -4.29 -12.82
CA ASP A 17 13.57 -2.99 -12.90
C ASP A 17 12.28 -3.13 -13.71
N LEU A 18 11.14 -3.07 -13.01
CA LEU A 18 9.81 -3.23 -13.61
C LEU A 18 9.40 -2.04 -14.50
N ARG A 19 10.10 -0.90 -14.44
CA ARG A 19 9.80 0.29 -15.24
C ARG A 19 10.37 0.19 -16.66
N THR A 20 11.46 -0.55 -16.81
CA THR A 20 12.20 -0.66 -18.09
C THR A 20 12.09 -2.06 -18.71
N VAL A 21 11.85 -3.09 -17.90
CA VAL A 21 11.77 -4.48 -18.37
C VAL A 21 10.33 -4.88 -18.71
N LEU A 22 10.03 -4.95 -20.01
CA LEU A 22 8.70 -5.36 -20.49
C LEU A 22 8.46 -6.88 -20.47
N LYS A 23 9.53 -7.69 -20.46
CA LYS A 23 9.44 -9.15 -20.52
C LYS A 23 10.60 -9.83 -19.78
N VAL A 24 10.28 -10.85 -19.00
CA VAL A 24 11.27 -11.69 -18.31
C VAL A 24 11.13 -13.17 -18.73
N SER A 25 12.17 -13.95 -18.48
CA SER A 25 12.17 -15.40 -18.77
C SER A 25 11.32 -16.19 -17.76
N LYS A 26 10.85 -17.38 -18.14
CA LYS A 26 10.08 -18.27 -17.22
C LYS A 26 10.86 -18.62 -15.93
N PRO A 27 12.18 -18.90 -15.97
CA PRO A 27 12.97 -19.07 -14.75
C PRO A 27 12.99 -17.82 -13.86
N THR A 28 13.08 -16.63 -14.44
CA THR A 28 13.10 -15.35 -13.69
C THR A 28 11.84 -15.17 -12.84
N LEU A 29 10.67 -15.59 -13.34
CA LEU A 29 9.39 -15.53 -12.61
C LEU A 29 9.40 -16.26 -11.25
N LYS A 30 10.30 -17.25 -11.10
CA LYS A 30 10.42 -18.07 -9.89
C LYS A 30 11.48 -17.56 -8.92
N THR A 31 12.23 -16.53 -9.29
CA THR A 31 13.27 -15.94 -8.45
C THR A 31 12.66 -15.07 -7.36
N ARG A 32 13.31 -15.02 -6.20
CA ARG A 32 12.88 -14.17 -5.09
C ARG A 32 12.87 -12.69 -5.48
N ALA A 33 13.95 -12.21 -6.12
CA ALA A 33 14.08 -10.82 -6.52
C ALA A 33 12.91 -10.35 -7.42
N PHE A 34 12.49 -11.17 -8.38
CA PHE A 34 11.37 -10.82 -9.24
C PHE A 34 10.03 -10.79 -8.48
N GLN A 35 9.76 -11.80 -7.63
CA GLN A 35 8.54 -11.83 -6.85
C GLN A 35 8.46 -10.67 -5.85
N GLU A 36 9.57 -10.36 -5.18
CA GLU A 36 9.67 -9.22 -4.26
C GLU A 36 9.45 -7.90 -5.01
N ALA A 37 10.10 -7.69 -6.17
CA ALA A 37 9.90 -6.51 -6.99
C ALA A 37 8.42 -6.31 -7.38
N CYS A 38 7.73 -7.38 -7.78
CA CYS A 38 6.32 -7.32 -8.17
C CYS A 38 5.41 -6.95 -6.99
N VAL A 39 5.60 -7.62 -5.85
CA VAL A 39 4.74 -7.42 -4.68
C VAL A 39 4.97 -6.04 -4.08
N PHE A 40 6.24 -5.64 -3.88
CA PHE A 40 6.55 -4.34 -3.29
C PHE A 40 6.18 -3.18 -4.19
N SER A 41 6.38 -3.28 -5.51
CA SER A 41 5.90 -2.25 -6.43
C SER A 41 4.40 -2.02 -6.30
N VAL A 42 3.57 -3.07 -6.22
CA VAL A 42 2.12 -2.90 -6.01
C VAL A 42 1.80 -2.27 -4.65
N MET A 43 2.55 -2.64 -3.61
CA MET A 43 2.36 -2.07 -2.29
C MET A 43 2.73 -0.59 -2.23
N ASP A 44 3.85 -0.20 -2.85
CA ASP A 44 4.34 1.17 -2.90
C ASP A 44 3.37 2.07 -3.67
N GLU A 45 2.93 1.64 -4.86
CA GLU A 45 1.96 2.39 -5.67
C GLU A 45 0.61 2.54 -4.95
N LEU A 46 0.17 1.51 -4.23
CA LEU A 46 -1.05 1.59 -3.45
C LEU A 46 -0.89 2.53 -2.24
N ALA A 47 0.27 2.47 -1.58
CA ALA A 47 0.59 3.34 -0.46
C ALA A 47 0.65 4.81 -0.90
N GLU A 48 1.31 5.10 -2.02
CA GLU A 48 1.37 6.43 -2.63
C GLU A 48 -0.03 6.94 -2.97
N HIS A 49 -0.83 6.14 -3.69
CA HIS A 49 -2.19 6.52 -4.02
C HIS A 49 -3.02 6.83 -2.76
N LEU A 50 -3.04 5.94 -1.78
CA LEU A 50 -3.81 6.16 -0.55
C LEU A 50 -3.30 7.36 0.25
N SER A 51 -2.01 7.68 0.19
CA SER A 51 -1.46 8.88 0.83
C SER A 51 -1.97 10.17 0.18
N GLN A 52 -2.16 10.20 -1.14
CA GLN A 52 -2.71 11.36 -1.84
C GLN A 52 -4.16 11.64 -1.41
N TRP A 53 -4.91 10.58 -1.06
CA TRP A 53 -6.32 10.67 -0.64
C TRP A 53 -6.52 10.66 0.88
N SER A 54 -5.45 10.65 1.68
CA SER A 54 -5.55 10.41 3.14
C SER A 54 -6.35 11.48 3.88
N TYR A 55 -6.48 12.67 3.30
CA TYR A 55 -7.25 13.80 3.84
C TYR A 55 -8.61 13.95 3.19
N SER A 56 -9.03 13.01 2.34
CA SER A 56 -10.36 13.06 1.75
C SER A 56 -11.43 12.64 2.76
N VAL A 57 -12.57 13.33 2.75
CA VAL A 57 -13.76 12.93 3.50
C VAL A 57 -14.25 11.53 3.09
N ALA A 58 -13.91 11.09 1.87
CA ALA A 58 -14.26 9.79 1.31
C ALA A 58 -13.17 8.72 1.49
N PHE A 59 -12.12 8.98 2.28
CA PHE A 59 -10.99 8.06 2.44
C PHE A 59 -11.43 6.68 2.95
N PHE A 60 -12.39 6.63 3.89
CA PHE A 60 -12.89 5.37 4.44
C PHE A 60 -13.47 4.45 3.35
N GLU A 61 -14.30 5.00 2.47
CA GLU A 61 -14.90 4.30 1.35
C GLU A 61 -13.85 3.89 0.32
N LEU A 62 -12.91 4.80 -0.01
CA LEU A 62 -11.83 4.58 -0.98
C LEU A 62 -10.88 3.47 -0.51
N ALA A 63 -10.51 3.46 0.77
CA ALA A 63 -9.55 2.55 1.35
C ALA A 63 -10.13 1.15 1.66
N PHE A 64 -11.46 1.00 1.67
CA PHE A 64 -12.14 -0.24 2.06
C PHE A 64 -11.71 -1.46 1.22
N ILE A 65 -11.83 -1.35 -0.11
CA ILE A 65 -11.49 -2.45 -1.02
C ILE A 65 -10.00 -2.79 -0.97
N PRO A 66 -9.06 -1.82 -1.05
CA PRO A 66 -7.64 -2.09 -0.87
C PRO A 66 -7.32 -2.80 0.45
N ALA A 67 -7.82 -2.29 1.59
CA ALA A 67 -7.56 -2.89 2.89
C ALA A 67 -8.06 -4.33 2.97
N GLN A 68 -9.26 -4.60 2.44
CA GLN A 68 -9.80 -5.96 2.39
C GLN A 68 -8.95 -6.90 1.53
N ARG A 69 -8.49 -6.45 0.36
CA ARG A 69 -7.63 -7.26 -0.53
C ARG A 69 -6.27 -7.55 0.11
N LEU A 70 -5.66 -6.58 0.79
CA LEU A 70 -4.40 -6.76 1.52
C LEU A 70 -4.56 -7.74 2.70
N ARG A 71 -5.67 -7.67 3.44
CA ARG A 71 -6.00 -8.65 4.50
C ARG A 71 -6.16 -10.07 3.93
N SER A 72 -6.82 -10.22 2.79
CA SER A 72 -6.92 -11.51 2.10
C SER A 72 -5.55 -12.02 1.64
N PHE A 73 -4.70 -11.14 1.09
CA PHE A 73 -3.34 -11.49 0.68
C PHE A 73 -2.49 -11.98 1.86
N CYS A 74 -2.57 -11.32 3.02
CA CYS A 74 -1.92 -11.76 4.26
C CYS A 74 -2.30 -13.20 4.67
N LYS A 75 -3.54 -13.63 4.40
CA LYS A 75 -4.03 -14.98 4.73
C LYS A 75 -3.56 -16.02 3.72
N SER A 76 -3.38 -15.65 2.45
CA SER A 76 -3.01 -16.58 1.37
C SER A 76 -1.51 -16.73 1.16
N THR A 77 -0.72 -15.69 1.45
CA THR A 77 0.73 -15.71 1.20
C THR A 77 1.45 -16.63 2.19
N LYS A 78 2.38 -17.44 1.68
CA LYS A 78 3.26 -18.29 2.49
C LYS A 78 4.58 -17.61 2.86
N ILE A 79 4.81 -16.39 2.36
CA ILE A 79 6.08 -15.68 2.48
C ILE A 79 5.94 -14.68 3.62
N GLU A 80 6.68 -14.91 4.71
CA GLU A 80 6.54 -14.11 5.93
C GLU A 80 6.87 -12.63 5.71
N ARG A 81 7.88 -12.33 4.88
CA ARG A 81 8.25 -10.96 4.55
C ARG A 81 7.07 -10.20 3.95
N PHE A 82 6.40 -10.76 2.94
CA PHE A 82 5.21 -10.18 2.33
C PHE A 82 4.09 -9.98 3.36
N ARG A 83 3.89 -10.99 4.22
CA ARG A 83 2.90 -10.93 5.29
C ARG A 83 3.18 -9.77 6.25
N ARG A 84 4.44 -9.55 6.63
CA ARG A 84 4.85 -8.49 7.56
C ARG A 84 4.63 -7.11 6.97
N GLU A 85 5.18 -6.86 5.78
CA GLU A 85 5.06 -5.54 5.13
C GLU A 85 3.58 -5.23 4.84
N THR A 86 2.80 -6.21 4.36
CA THR A 86 1.37 -6.02 4.07
C THR A 86 0.60 -5.67 5.35
N ARG A 87 0.88 -6.34 6.48
CA ARG A 87 0.25 -6.00 7.77
C ARG A 87 0.59 -4.58 8.22
N GLN A 88 1.81 -4.12 7.98
CA GLN A 88 2.20 -2.75 8.29
C GLN A 88 1.37 -1.76 7.47
N LEU A 89 1.25 -1.96 6.17
CA LEU A 89 0.41 -1.11 5.31
C LEU A 89 -1.05 -1.13 5.75
N VAL A 90 -1.63 -2.31 6.03
CA VAL A 90 -3.02 -2.42 6.52
C VAL A 90 -3.24 -1.62 7.81
N ARG A 91 -2.31 -1.67 8.77
CA ARG A 91 -2.41 -0.88 10.00
C ARG A 91 -2.43 0.63 9.74
N GLN A 92 -1.60 1.10 8.80
CA GLN A 92 -1.58 2.52 8.43
C GLN A 92 -2.90 2.96 7.78
N ILE A 93 -3.44 2.12 6.88
CA ILE A 93 -4.72 2.37 6.23
C ILE A 93 -5.86 2.42 7.26
N GLU A 94 -5.90 1.47 8.19
CA GLU A 94 -6.93 1.40 9.23
C GLU A 94 -6.84 2.59 10.20
N ALA A 95 -5.63 2.98 10.62
CA ALA A 95 -5.42 4.16 11.45
C ALA A 95 -5.89 5.45 10.75
N ASN A 96 -5.56 5.62 9.46
CA ASN A 96 -6.04 6.80 8.71
C ASN A 96 -7.56 6.76 8.50
N SER A 97 -8.13 5.57 8.29
CA SER A 97 -9.58 5.39 8.18
C SER A 97 -10.31 5.78 9.46
N GLU A 98 -9.77 5.40 10.62
CA GLU A 98 -10.33 5.77 11.92
C GLU A 98 -10.21 7.28 12.16
N PHE A 99 -9.04 7.87 11.90
CA PHE A 99 -8.80 9.30 12.02
C PHE A 99 -9.74 10.14 11.14
N THR A 100 -9.80 9.82 9.84
CA THR A 100 -10.67 10.55 8.90
C THR A 100 -12.14 10.39 9.25
N ASN A 101 -12.58 9.18 9.62
CA ASN A 101 -13.98 8.93 9.97
C ASN A 101 -14.40 9.62 11.29
N ALA A 102 -13.50 9.72 12.27
CA ALA A 102 -13.75 10.47 13.51
C ALA A 102 -13.94 11.97 13.23
N ASN A 103 -13.08 12.56 12.38
CA ASN A 103 -13.24 13.96 11.97
C ASN A 103 -14.51 14.17 11.12
N ARG A 104 -14.83 13.20 10.25
CA ARG A 104 -16.05 13.21 9.43
C ARG A 104 -17.32 13.15 10.28
N ALA A 105 -17.29 12.54 11.45
CA ALA A 105 -18.46 12.54 12.35
C ALA A 105 -18.79 13.94 12.90
N ALA A 106 -17.84 14.89 12.85
CA ALA A 106 -18.00 16.24 13.37
C ALA A 106 -18.37 17.28 12.29
N ILE A 107 -18.40 16.90 11.01
CA ILE A 107 -18.73 17.84 9.92
C ILE A 107 -20.25 17.98 9.75
N SER A 108 -20.69 19.19 9.40
CA SER A 108 -22.08 19.52 9.09
C SER A 108 -22.35 19.72 7.60
N PHE A 109 -21.29 19.81 6.78
CA PHE A 109 -21.40 20.00 5.34
C PHE A 109 -21.69 18.68 4.61
N LEU A 110 -22.34 18.79 3.45
CA LEU A 110 -22.63 17.65 2.59
C LEU A 110 -21.42 17.31 1.70
N PRO A 111 -21.30 16.09 1.18
CA PRO A 111 -20.18 15.71 0.31
C PRO A 111 -20.01 16.57 -0.96
N ASN A 112 -21.08 17.22 -1.42
CA ASN A 112 -21.06 18.10 -2.61
C ASN A 112 -20.81 19.57 -2.26
N ASP A 113 -20.61 19.89 -0.98
CA ASP A 113 -20.27 21.23 -0.54
C ASP A 113 -18.80 21.53 -0.87
N PRO A 114 -18.45 22.71 -1.42
CA PRO A 114 -17.06 23.11 -1.61
C PRO A 114 -16.19 22.99 -0.34
N ALA A 115 -16.79 23.12 0.85
CA ALA A 115 -16.09 22.91 2.12
C ALA A 115 -15.48 21.50 2.27
N ALA A 116 -16.01 20.51 1.56
CA ALA A 116 -15.48 19.14 1.57
C ALA A 116 -14.06 19.04 0.98
N GLU A 117 -13.69 19.93 0.06
CA GLU A 117 -12.34 19.97 -0.53
C GLU A 117 -11.30 20.42 0.52
N SER A 118 -11.71 21.27 1.46
CA SER A 118 -10.87 21.77 2.55
C SER A 118 -10.82 20.84 3.78
N PHE A 119 -11.38 19.63 3.68
CA PHE A 119 -11.38 18.67 4.79
C PHE A 119 -9.93 18.30 5.16
N LEU A 120 -9.54 18.58 6.41
CA LEU A 120 -8.22 18.27 6.98
C LEU A 120 -7.01 18.88 6.25
N GLU A 121 -7.21 19.92 5.42
CA GLU A 121 -6.19 20.54 4.56
C GLU A 121 -4.98 21.10 5.36
N VAL A 122 -5.16 21.40 6.65
CA VAL A 122 -4.12 21.96 7.54
C VAL A 122 -3.15 20.91 8.11
N CYS A 123 -3.40 19.60 7.94
CA CYS A 123 -2.60 18.52 8.53
C CYS A 123 -1.46 17.98 7.64
N THR A 124 -1.05 18.71 6.60
CA THR A 124 -0.08 18.27 5.57
C THR A 124 1.28 17.83 6.13
N PHE A 125 1.67 18.29 7.33
CA PHE A 125 2.99 18.02 7.92
C PHE A 125 3.12 16.64 8.62
N VAL A 126 2.02 16.03 9.06
CA VAL A 126 2.09 14.79 9.87
C VAL A 126 2.24 13.54 8.99
N LEU A 127 1.72 13.57 7.76
CA LEU A 127 1.75 12.43 6.85
C LEU A 127 3.06 12.30 6.08
N PHE A 128 3.72 13.42 5.77
CA PHE A 128 5.09 13.39 5.24
C PHE A 128 6.01 12.65 6.21
N MET A 129 5.90 12.88 7.52
CA MET A 129 6.69 12.15 8.52
C MET A 129 6.32 10.66 8.65
N LEU A 130 5.03 10.31 8.61
CA LEU A 130 4.59 8.91 8.73
C LEU A 130 4.95 8.04 7.50
N PHE A 131 4.88 8.59 6.29
CA PHE A 131 5.25 7.87 5.07
C PHE A 131 6.75 7.93 4.75
N LEU A 132 7.44 9.04 5.05
CA LEU A 132 8.90 9.12 4.89
C LEU A 132 9.62 8.16 5.85
N PHE A 133 9.11 7.96 7.08
CA PHE A 133 9.63 6.93 7.99
C PHE A 133 9.30 5.50 7.55
N ALA A 134 8.13 5.26 6.93
CA ALA A 134 7.80 3.95 6.37
C ALA A 134 8.68 3.61 5.14
N GLY A 135 8.96 4.60 4.29
CA GLY A 135 9.88 4.48 3.15
C GLY A 135 11.33 4.26 3.56
N LEU A 136 11.82 4.92 4.62
CA LEU A 136 13.17 4.68 5.16
C LEU A 136 13.35 3.27 5.74
N LEU A 137 12.29 2.69 6.33
CA LEU A 137 12.35 1.33 6.90
C LEU A 137 12.39 0.23 5.83
N LEU A 138 11.84 0.48 4.65
CA LEU A 138 11.86 -0.46 3.51
C LEU A 138 13.12 -0.32 2.64
N SER A 139 13.79 0.83 2.66
CA SER A 139 15.00 1.08 1.85
C SER A 139 16.28 0.45 2.43
N HIS A 140 16.23 -0.21 3.59
CA HIS A 140 17.41 -0.79 4.28
C HIS A 140 17.35 -2.31 4.48
N SER A 141 16.58 -3.08 3.69
CA SER A 141 16.54 -4.56 3.75
C SER A 141 16.45 -5.29 2.42
#